data_AF-A0A1F7L2B1-F1
#
_entry.id   AF-A0A1F7L2B1-F1
#
_cell.length_a   1.000
_cell.length_b   1.000
_cell.length_c   1.000
_cell.angle_alpha   90.00
_cell.angle_beta   90.00
_cell.angle_gamma   90.00
#
_symmetry.space_group_name_H-M   'P 1'
#
loop_
_entity.id
_entity.type
_entity.pdbx_description
1 polymer ?
#
loop_
_entity_poly.entity_id
_entity_poly.type
_entity_poly.pdbx_seq_one_letter_code
_entity_poly.pdbx_strand_id
1 'polypeptide(L)'
;MRKGIASVLVLLIVLVIGGAGVLTTLIFFNKGSSDEIETTTKQSSQVSTGIFKDQTDLCHSLPMETVALFLGKTIVRTESITDITLQSCQYYLDETHALVINHDLTNVASKLKGHETLDRTITTNKEIDMEHAIIIQENGLINEIYLIFNDSEFVSINRPNGKLISEEEIVDFSARLVDFLKNGKTQTNKTPETKKTVSLPQEEAIVQNFFGLINERKIPEAVSLMSKNMVGNDSIKQAWGVQFNDIKSINVQKIEQSIPNSWSENSHIYKVTLEVYVSSSAANAPIPYYGWGDNPNIRWIEIVKEDGIWKINNLATGP
;
A
#
# COMPACT_ATOMS: atom_id res chain seq x y z
N MET A 1 5.29 -61.55 11.39
CA MET A 1 6.61 -62.03 10.98
C MET A 1 7.25 -60.94 10.11
N ARG A 2 8.22 -60.17 10.65
CA ARG A 2 9.64 -60.05 10.17
C ARG A 2 9.77 -60.01 8.63
N LYS A 3 10.32 -58.98 7.97
CA LYS A 3 11.65 -58.31 8.05
C LYS A 3 11.53 -56.96 7.28
N GLY A 4 12.21 -55.83 7.52
CA GLY A 4 13.53 -55.56 8.08
C GLY A 4 14.59 -55.47 6.97
N ILE A 5 15.03 -54.25 6.57
CA ILE A 5 16.28 -53.84 5.87
C ILE A 5 16.20 -52.30 5.74
N ALA A 6 17.23 -51.46 5.83
CA ALA A 6 18.46 -51.33 6.60
C ALA A 6 19.03 -49.96 6.16
N SER A 7 19.68 -49.27 7.08
CA SER A 7 20.24 -47.93 6.96
C SER A 7 21.35 -47.82 5.91
N VAL A 8 21.45 -46.67 5.24
CA VAL A 8 22.72 -46.19 4.66
C VAL A 8 23.01 -44.82 5.24
N LEU A 9 24.02 -44.80 6.09
CA LEU A 9 24.59 -43.67 6.79
C LEU A 9 25.90 -43.36 6.05
N VAL A 10 25.97 -42.26 5.31
CA VAL A 10 27.22 -41.78 4.71
C VAL A 10 27.77 -40.68 5.59
N LEU A 11 28.75 -41.08 6.40
CA LEU A 11 29.68 -40.25 7.14
C LEU A 11 30.72 -39.72 6.14
N LEU A 12 30.92 -38.41 6.05
CA LEU A 12 32.09 -37.86 5.34
C LEU A 12 32.88 -36.97 6.30
N ILE A 13 34.15 -37.34 6.37
CA ILE A 13 35.15 -37.00 7.36
C ILE A 13 35.78 -35.64 7.07
N VAL A 14 36.07 -34.96 8.17
CA VAL A 14 36.86 -33.75 8.40
C VAL A 14 38.19 -33.72 7.64
N LEU A 15 38.53 -32.57 7.05
CA LEU A 15 39.90 -32.18 6.72
C LEU A 15 40.24 -30.87 7.46
N VAL A 16 40.97 -31.02 8.56
CA VAL A 16 41.68 -29.95 9.28
C VAL A 16 43.11 -29.91 8.74
N ILE A 17 43.45 -28.83 8.06
CA ILE A 17 44.81 -28.32 7.84
C ILE A 17 44.63 -26.80 7.90
N GLY A 18 45.06 -26.06 8.93
CA GLY A 18 46.43 -25.98 9.41
C GLY A 18 47.11 -24.82 8.69
N GLY A 19 47.01 -23.60 9.23
CA GLY A 19 47.56 -22.41 8.58
C GLY A 19 47.60 -21.19 9.47
N ALA A 20 48.42 -21.26 10.53
CA ALA A 20 48.89 -20.08 11.24
C ALA A 20 49.84 -19.30 10.32
N GLY A 21 49.36 -18.20 9.76
CA GLY A 21 50.15 -17.25 8.97
C GLY A 21 50.23 -15.91 9.69
N VAL A 22 51.38 -15.66 10.31
CA VAL A 22 51.81 -14.37 10.84
C VAL A 22 51.82 -13.35 9.71
N LEU A 23 50.96 -12.33 9.78
CA LEU A 23 51.05 -11.14 8.92
C LEU A 23 51.45 -9.94 9.77
N THR A 24 52.74 -9.79 9.98
CA THR A 24 53.39 -8.54 10.36
C THR A 24 53.39 -7.60 9.15
N THR A 25 52.55 -6.57 9.16
CA THR A 25 52.70 -5.40 8.30
C THR A 25 53.00 -4.17 9.14
N LEU A 26 54.19 -3.62 8.89
CA LEU A 26 54.74 -2.39 9.41
C LEU A 26 53.78 -1.20 9.22
N ILE A 27 53.39 -0.56 10.32
CA ILE A 27 52.82 0.79 10.29
C ILE A 27 53.99 1.78 10.28
N PHE A 28 54.28 2.34 9.11
CA PHE A 28 55.05 3.58 9.00
C PHE A 28 54.13 4.75 9.38
N PHE A 29 54.36 5.32 10.56
CA PHE A 29 53.83 6.64 10.92
C PHE A 29 54.54 7.69 10.06
N ASN A 30 53.90 8.13 8.98
CA ASN A 30 54.30 9.33 8.28
C ASN A 30 53.68 10.54 9.00
N LYS A 31 54.53 11.27 9.72
CA LYS A 31 54.23 12.53 10.39
C LYS A 31 54.40 13.65 9.35
N GLY A 32 53.31 14.22 8.86
CA GLY A 32 53.38 15.32 7.90
C GLY A 32 52.04 16.05 7.74
N SER A 33 52.09 17.36 8.02
CA SER A 33 51.11 18.42 7.76
C SER A 33 49.71 18.28 8.34
N SER A 34 49.51 18.98 9.45
CA SER A 34 48.24 19.62 9.80
C SER A 34 47.93 20.70 8.78
N ASP A 35 47.17 20.34 7.73
CA ASP A 35 46.37 21.33 7.02
C ASP A 35 45.02 21.44 7.73
N GLU A 36 44.80 22.65 8.22
CA GLU A 36 43.62 23.13 8.91
C GLU A 36 42.41 23.01 7.97
N ILE A 37 41.63 21.94 8.13
CA ILE A 37 40.32 21.83 7.49
C ILE A 37 39.42 22.81 8.22
N GLU A 38 39.09 23.93 7.57
CA GLU A 38 38.01 24.83 7.96
C GLU A 38 36.72 24.03 8.04
N THR A 39 36.38 23.59 9.25
CA THR A 39 35.07 23.05 9.60
C THR A 39 34.07 24.18 9.48
N THR A 40 33.61 24.44 8.25
CA THR A 40 32.50 25.35 7.99
C THR A 40 31.28 24.71 8.64
N THR A 41 31.03 25.12 9.88
CA THR A 41 29.87 24.72 10.66
C THR A 41 28.69 25.39 9.98
N LYS A 42 28.13 24.74 8.95
CA LYS A 42 26.85 25.13 8.38
C LYS A 42 25.85 25.07 9.52
N GLN A 43 25.41 26.24 9.94
CA GLN A 43 24.33 26.44 10.89
C GLN A 43 23.07 25.84 10.25
N SER A 44 22.88 24.55 10.47
CA SER A 44 21.72 23.79 10.04
C SER A 44 20.50 24.49 10.62
N SER A 45 19.69 25.07 9.74
CA SER A 45 18.39 25.60 10.10
C SER A 45 17.58 24.40 10.53
N GLN A 46 17.50 24.18 11.84
CA GLN A 46 16.90 23.01 12.45
C GLN A 46 15.40 23.02 12.09
N VAL A 47 15.04 22.35 10.99
CA VAL A 47 13.66 22.12 10.58
C VAL A 47 13.07 21.18 11.63
N SER A 48 12.44 21.76 12.65
CA SER A 48 11.76 20.98 13.67
C SER A 48 10.55 20.30 13.02
N THR A 49 10.60 18.99 12.93
CA THR A 49 9.55 18.07 12.46
C THR A 49 8.40 17.96 13.46
N GLY A 50 7.80 19.09 13.84
CA GLY A 50 6.60 19.11 14.68
C GLY A 50 5.45 18.25 14.11
N ILE A 51 5.51 17.90 12.83
CA ILE A 51 4.55 17.03 12.14
C ILE A 51 4.50 15.62 12.75
N PHE A 52 5.62 15.03 13.19
CA PHE A 52 5.62 13.65 13.72
C PHE A 52 5.75 13.56 15.24
N LYS A 53 6.12 14.66 15.90
CA LYS A 53 6.53 14.66 17.31
C LYS A 53 5.42 14.28 18.29
N ASP A 54 4.16 14.53 17.93
CA ASP A 54 2.99 14.26 18.76
C ASP A 54 2.05 13.21 18.15
N GLN A 55 2.45 12.59 17.03
CA GLN A 55 1.62 11.65 16.29
C GLN A 55 2.08 10.24 16.61
N THR A 56 1.16 9.40 17.09
CA THR A 56 1.41 7.96 17.28
C THR A 56 1.12 7.15 16.03
N ASP A 57 0.57 7.79 14.99
CA ASP A 57 0.17 7.14 13.75
C ASP A 57 0.66 7.93 12.54
N LEU A 58 1.68 7.39 11.88
CA LEU A 58 2.27 7.95 10.69
C LEU A 58 1.25 8.00 9.52
N CYS A 59 0.33 7.04 9.44
CA CYS A 59 -0.72 7.02 8.41
C CYS A 59 -1.71 8.19 8.57
N HIS A 60 -1.90 8.67 9.81
CA HIS A 60 -2.75 9.83 10.07
C HIS A 60 -2.03 11.14 9.68
N SER A 61 -0.74 11.23 9.97
CA SER A 61 0.09 12.39 9.64
C SER A 61 0.28 12.58 8.14
N LEU A 62 0.31 11.47 7.41
CA LEU A 62 0.46 11.45 5.96
C LEU A 62 -0.70 10.67 5.32
N PRO A 63 -1.85 11.33 5.09
CA PRO A 63 -3.03 10.66 4.56
C PRO A 63 -2.77 9.99 3.21
N MET A 64 -3.51 8.90 2.97
CA MET A 64 -3.46 8.11 1.73
C MET A 64 -3.54 9.00 0.48
N GLU A 65 -4.40 10.01 0.48
CA GLU A 65 -4.63 10.92 -0.63
C GLU A 65 -3.39 11.78 -0.93
N THR A 66 -2.66 12.17 0.11
CA THR A 66 -1.42 12.94 -0.01
C THR A 66 -0.33 12.09 -0.65
N VAL A 67 -0.19 10.83 -0.22
CA VAL A 67 0.79 9.90 -0.81
C VAL A 67 0.43 9.57 -2.26
N ALA A 68 -0.85 9.31 -2.55
CA ALA A 68 -1.34 9.09 -3.90
C ALA A 68 -1.03 10.28 -4.82
N LEU A 69 -1.24 11.50 -4.32
CA LEU A 69 -0.93 12.73 -5.05
C LEU A 69 0.57 12.87 -5.33
N PHE A 70 1.44 12.57 -4.35
CA PHE A 70 2.90 12.66 -4.55
C PHE A 70 3.43 11.61 -5.50
N LEU A 71 2.89 10.39 -5.48
CA LEU A 71 3.29 9.33 -6.39
C LEU A 71 2.69 9.46 -7.80
N GLY A 72 1.59 10.22 -7.95
CA GLY A 72 0.78 10.17 -9.16
C GLY A 72 0.16 8.80 -9.42
N LYS A 73 -0.08 8.02 -8.35
CA LYS A 73 -0.59 6.64 -8.41
C LYS A 73 -1.73 6.45 -7.42
N THR A 74 -2.62 5.51 -7.73
CA THR A 74 -3.69 5.12 -6.82
C THR A 74 -3.14 4.27 -5.68
N ILE A 75 -3.54 4.60 -4.45
CA ILE A 75 -3.32 3.76 -3.28
C ILE A 75 -4.63 3.03 -2.97
N VAL A 76 -4.57 1.70 -2.91
CA VAL A 76 -5.72 0.80 -2.69
C VAL A 76 -6.06 0.68 -1.21
N ARG A 77 -5.03 0.62 -0.35
CA ARG A 77 -5.19 0.53 1.10
C ARG A 77 -3.96 1.04 1.84
N THR A 78 -4.14 1.35 3.11
CA THR A 78 -3.05 1.72 4.01
C THR A 78 -3.03 0.82 5.24
N GLU A 79 -1.85 0.47 5.73
CA GLU A 79 -1.67 -0.23 7.00
C GLU A 79 -0.65 0.48 7.87
N SER A 80 -1.03 0.71 9.13
CA SER A 80 -0.15 1.25 10.15
C SER A 80 0.53 0.10 10.90
N ILE A 81 1.86 0.15 10.99
CA ILE A 81 2.65 -0.76 11.82
C ILE A 81 3.47 0.11 12.77
N THR A 82 3.01 0.20 14.01
CA THR A 82 3.67 1.03 15.03
C THR A 82 4.12 0.18 16.21
N ASP A 83 5.38 0.36 16.61
CA ASP A 83 5.92 -0.07 17.89
C ASP A 83 6.51 1.12 18.67
N ILE A 84 7.23 0.83 19.76
CA ILE A 84 7.81 1.85 20.65
C ILE A 84 8.92 2.70 20.00
N THR A 85 9.52 2.22 18.91
CA THR A 85 10.74 2.77 18.30
C THR A 85 10.59 3.04 16.81
N LEU A 86 9.57 2.46 16.18
CA LEU A 86 9.30 2.54 14.76
C LEU A 86 7.83 2.85 14.54
N GLN A 87 7.56 3.95 13.84
CA GLN A 87 6.24 4.21 13.27
C GLN A 87 6.33 3.98 11.77
N SER A 88 5.52 3.06 11.25
CA SER A 88 5.52 2.70 9.84
C SER A 88 4.12 2.82 9.26
N CYS A 89 4.03 3.33 8.04
CA CYS A 89 2.82 3.28 7.25
C CYS A 89 3.12 2.67 5.88
N GLN A 90 2.34 1.66 5.51
CA GLN A 90 2.40 1.01 4.22
C GLN A 90 1.25 1.51 3.34
N TYR A 91 1.58 1.95 2.12
CA TYR A 91 0.64 2.45 1.12
C TYR A 91 0.64 1.49 -0.06
N TYR A 92 -0.38 0.65 -0.13
CA TYR A 92 -0.48 -0.42 -1.12
C TYR A 92 -0.99 0.10 -2.45
N LEU A 93 -0.23 -0.16 -3.52
CA LEU A 93 -0.60 0.17 -4.90
C LEU A 93 -1.43 -0.95 -5.54
N ASP A 94 -1.27 -2.17 -5.04
CA ASP A 94 -2.10 -3.34 -5.33
C ASP A 94 -2.09 -4.30 -4.12
N GLU A 95 -2.51 -5.56 -4.29
CA GLU A 95 -2.54 -6.56 -3.21
C GLU A 95 -1.17 -6.87 -2.58
N THR A 96 -0.07 -6.68 -3.32
CA THR A 96 1.28 -7.18 -2.96
C THR A 96 2.36 -6.09 -2.94
N HIS A 97 2.17 -4.96 -3.62
CA HIS A 97 3.17 -3.91 -3.75
C HIS A 97 2.78 -2.71 -2.90
N ALA A 98 3.69 -2.27 -2.03
CA ALA A 98 3.51 -1.10 -1.20
C ALA A 98 4.72 -0.16 -1.28
N LEU A 99 4.44 1.13 -1.14
CA LEU A 99 5.41 2.10 -0.63
C LEU A 99 5.36 2.05 0.89
N VAL A 100 6.52 1.95 1.54
CA VAL A 100 6.61 1.97 3.00
C VAL A 100 7.36 3.21 3.44
N ILE A 101 6.77 3.93 4.37
CA ILE A 101 7.37 5.10 5.00
C ILE A 101 7.52 4.79 6.47
N ASN A 102 8.73 4.98 7.00
CA ASN A 102 9.05 4.77 8.40
C ASN A 102 9.53 6.07 9.02
N HIS A 103 9.11 6.38 10.24
CA HIS A 103 9.75 7.35 11.11
C HIS A 103 10.52 6.59 12.19
N ASP A 104 11.83 6.81 12.22
CA ASP A 104 12.78 6.05 13.05
C ASP A 104 13.57 7.03 13.93
N LEU A 105 13.64 6.72 15.23
CA LEU A 105 14.30 7.50 16.28
C LEU A 105 15.67 6.93 16.69
N THR A 106 16.33 6.19 15.79
CA THR A 106 17.64 5.60 16.01
C THR A 106 18.76 6.37 15.30
N ASN A 107 20.01 6.03 15.63
CA ASN A 107 21.19 6.71 15.09
C ASN A 107 21.37 6.44 13.58
N VAL A 108 21.33 7.50 12.77
CA VAL A 108 21.43 7.45 11.30
C VAL A 108 22.77 6.87 10.85
N ALA A 109 23.88 7.28 11.47
CA ALA A 109 25.22 6.82 11.10
C ALA A 109 25.36 5.29 11.25
N SER A 110 24.76 4.71 12.29
CA SER A 110 24.72 3.25 12.49
C SER A 110 23.94 2.53 11.39
N LYS A 111 22.82 3.12 10.92
CA LYS A 111 22.04 2.56 9.80
C LYS A 111 22.81 2.62 8.49
N LEU A 112 23.44 3.76 8.19
CA LEU A 112 24.29 3.93 7.01
C LEU A 112 25.47 2.95 7.02
N LYS A 113 26.15 2.77 8.16
CA LYS A 113 27.23 1.79 8.33
C LYS A 113 26.76 0.35 8.06
N GLY A 114 25.54 0.02 8.46
CA GLY A 114 24.91 -1.26 8.16
C GLY A 114 24.80 -1.50 6.66
N HIS A 115 24.37 -0.50 5.89
CA HIS A 115 24.28 -0.58 4.43
C HIS A 115 25.65 -0.70 3.75
N GLU A 116 26.66 0.04 4.21
CA GLU A 116 28.04 -0.10 3.71
C GLU A 116 28.59 -1.51 3.93
N THR A 117 28.26 -2.14 5.07
CA THR A 117 28.69 -3.51 5.39
C THR A 117 28.03 -4.56 4.49
N LEU A 118 26.93 -4.20 3.82
CA LEU A 118 26.23 -5.01 2.83
C LEU A 118 26.62 -4.62 1.39
N ASP A 119 27.77 -3.95 1.22
CA ASP A 119 28.30 -3.50 -0.08
C ASP A 119 27.34 -2.60 -0.88
N ARG A 120 26.42 -1.91 -0.20
CA ARG A 120 25.49 -0.96 -0.82
C ARG A 120 26.17 0.39 -1.03
N THR A 121 25.83 1.03 -2.14
CA THR A 121 26.33 2.37 -2.45
C THR A 121 25.43 3.42 -1.78
N ILE A 122 26.04 4.40 -1.12
CA ILE A 122 25.35 5.55 -0.54
C ILE A 122 25.64 6.76 -1.40
N THR A 123 24.58 7.43 -1.89
CA THR A 123 24.69 8.63 -2.73
C THR A 123 23.67 9.69 -2.32
N THR A 124 23.64 10.81 -3.04
CA THR A 124 22.69 11.91 -2.86
C THR A 124 22.07 12.31 -4.20
N ASN A 125 20.99 13.08 -4.15
CA ASN A 125 20.36 13.71 -5.31
C ASN A 125 19.98 15.17 -4.98
N LYS A 126 20.41 16.09 -5.84
CA LYS A 126 20.16 17.54 -5.70
C LYS A 126 18.67 17.94 -5.72
N GLU A 127 17.77 17.08 -6.16
CA GLU A 127 16.33 17.32 -6.19
C GLU A 127 15.68 17.21 -4.80
N ILE A 128 16.30 16.48 -3.89
CA ILE A 128 15.83 16.34 -2.51
C ILE A 128 16.49 17.45 -1.68
N ASP A 129 15.76 18.55 -1.50
CA ASP A 129 16.24 19.74 -0.80
C ASP A 129 16.26 19.57 0.73
N MET A 130 16.92 18.54 1.25
CA MET A 130 17.27 18.42 2.66
C MET A 130 18.46 17.49 2.82
N GLU A 131 18.97 17.32 4.04
CA GLU A 131 19.96 16.27 4.30
C GLU A 131 19.32 14.90 4.08
N HIS A 132 19.94 14.09 3.23
CA HIS A 132 19.38 12.80 2.85
C HIS A 132 20.48 11.84 2.38
N ALA A 133 20.13 10.56 2.33
CA ALA A 133 20.98 9.51 1.76
C ALA A 133 20.13 8.57 0.90
N ILE A 134 20.61 8.27 -0.31
CA ILE A 134 20.00 7.30 -1.22
C ILE A 134 20.84 6.03 -1.18
N ILE A 135 20.22 4.92 -0.77
CA ILE A 135 20.87 3.63 -0.63
C ILE A 135 20.59 2.79 -1.87
N ILE A 136 21.64 2.45 -2.61
CA ILE A 136 21.56 1.70 -3.87
C ILE A 136 22.12 0.28 -3.67
N GLN A 137 21.36 -0.73 -4.10
CA GLN A 137 21.78 -2.14 -4.07
C GLN A 137 22.81 -2.44 -5.17
N GLU A 138 23.48 -3.60 -5.10
CA GLU A 138 24.43 -4.04 -6.12
C GLU A 138 23.83 -4.10 -7.55
N ASN A 139 22.53 -4.36 -7.67
CA ASN A 139 21.81 -4.40 -8.94
C ASN A 139 21.48 -3.01 -9.52
N GLY A 140 21.89 -1.93 -8.83
CA GLY A 140 21.64 -0.54 -9.23
C GLY A 140 20.26 0.01 -8.84
N LEU A 141 19.40 -0.77 -8.19
CA LEU A 141 18.09 -0.31 -7.72
C LEU A 141 18.21 0.42 -6.38
N ILE A 142 17.41 1.46 -6.17
CA ILE A 142 17.30 2.11 -4.86
C ILE A 142 16.59 1.13 -3.91
N ASN A 143 17.30 0.80 -2.83
CA ASN A 143 16.77 0.04 -1.70
C ASN A 143 15.88 0.92 -0.83
N GLU A 144 16.39 2.11 -0.48
CA GLU A 144 15.79 2.97 0.54
C GLU A 144 16.34 4.40 0.41
N ILE A 145 15.53 5.40 0.74
CA ILE A 145 15.92 6.81 0.85
C ILE A 145 15.71 7.26 2.30
N TYR A 146 16.74 7.85 2.91
CA TYR A 146 16.67 8.48 4.22
C TYR A 146 16.54 9.99 4.09
N LEU A 147 15.51 10.56 4.69
CA LEU A 147 15.31 11.98 4.92
C LEU A 147 15.74 12.30 6.35
N ILE A 148 16.91 12.91 6.50
CA ILE A 148 17.62 13.03 7.78
C ILE A 148 17.27 14.37 8.43
N PHE A 149 16.70 14.34 9.63
CA PHE A 149 16.39 15.56 10.39
C PHE A 149 17.50 15.92 11.37
N ASN A 150 18.09 14.89 12.00
CA ASN A 150 19.28 14.97 12.85
C ASN A 150 19.90 13.57 12.99
N ASP A 151 21.00 13.47 13.76
CA ASP A 151 21.75 12.22 13.96
C ASP A 151 20.93 11.04 14.51
N SER A 152 19.79 11.30 15.14
CA SER A 152 18.95 10.28 15.80
C SER A 152 17.49 10.31 15.34
N GLU A 153 17.17 11.01 14.26
CA GLU A 153 15.80 11.11 13.75
C GLU A 153 15.80 11.22 12.22
N PHE A 154 15.11 10.30 11.58
CA PHE A 154 14.97 10.30 10.13
C PHE A 154 13.64 9.66 9.70
N VAL A 155 13.23 9.99 8.48
CA VAL A 155 12.19 9.23 7.77
C VAL A 155 12.85 8.35 6.71
N SER A 156 12.49 7.07 6.66
CA SER A 156 12.91 6.19 5.57
C SER A 156 11.77 5.88 4.62
N ILE A 157 12.09 5.84 3.33
CA ILE A 157 11.16 5.58 2.25
C ILE A 157 11.70 4.39 1.46
N ASN A 158 10.97 3.29 1.42
CA ASN A 158 11.36 2.10 0.68
C ASN A 158 10.17 1.44 -0.03
N ARG A 159 10.46 0.49 -0.91
CA ARG A 159 9.48 -0.26 -1.71
C ARG A 159 9.83 -1.75 -1.71
N PRO A 160 9.39 -2.53 -0.70
CA PRO A 160 9.82 -3.92 -0.52
C PRO A 160 9.71 -4.79 -1.77
N ASN A 161 8.74 -4.51 -2.65
CA ASN A 161 8.46 -5.29 -3.85
C ASN A 161 8.74 -4.56 -5.19
N GLY A 162 9.44 -3.41 -5.17
CA GLY A 162 10.26 -2.83 -6.26
C GLY A 162 9.69 -2.55 -7.67
N LYS A 163 8.53 -3.09 -8.07
CA LYS A 163 8.14 -3.15 -9.51
C LYS A 163 7.23 -2.03 -9.99
N LEU A 164 6.40 -1.46 -9.11
CA LEU A 164 5.38 -0.48 -9.51
C LEU A 164 5.80 0.98 -9.35
N ILE A 165 6.94 1.22 -8.70
CA ILE A 165 7.53 2.54 -8.47
C ILE A 165 8.96 2.49 -8.97
N SER A 166 9.24 3.19 -10.06
CA SER A 166 10.56 3.32 -10.65
C SER A 166 11.52 4.15 -9.78
N GLU A 167 12.81 4.08 -10.09
CA GLU A 167 13.87 4.85 -9.40
C GLU A 167 13.62 6.37 -9.45
N GLU A 168 13.17 6.88 -10.59
CA GLU A 168 12.83 8.29 -10.77
C GLU A 168 11.60 8.67 -9.93
N GLU A 169 10.56 7.83 -9.93
CA GLU A 169 9.33 8.09 -9.18
C GLU A 169 9.54 8.11 -7.66
N ILE A 170 10.40 7.24 -7.10
CA ILE A 170 10.66 7.26 -5.64
C ILE A 170 11.50 8.49 -5.23
N VAL A 171 12.37 8.98 -6.10
CA VAL A 171 13.14 10.21 -5.87
C VAL A 171 12.21 11.43 -5.96
N ASP A 172 11.37 11.53 -6.98
CA ASP A 172 10.38 12.62 -7.11
C ASP A 172 9.41 12.63 -5.93
N PHE A 173 8.91 11.44 -5.53
CA PHE A 173 8.10 11.29 -4.32
C PHE A 173 8.81 11.84 -3.08
N SER A 174 10.08 11.47 -2.90
CA SER A 174 10.88 11.92 -1.75
C SER A 174 11.03 13.44 -1.76
N ALA A 175 11.36 14.05 -2.91
CA ALA A 175 11.46 15.50 -3.04
C ALA A 175 10.15 16.23 -2.70
N ARG A 176 9.00 15.72 -3.16
CA ARG A 176 7.67 16.26 -2.80
C ARG A 176 7.34 16.11 -1.33
N LEU A 177 7.72 14.99 -0.72
CA LEU A 177 7.55 14.78 0.71
C LEU A 177 8.38 15.80 1.51
N VAL A 178 9.61 16.09 1.08
CA VAL A 178 10.44 17.15 1.70
C VAL A 178 9.78 18.52 1.61
N ASP A 179 9.25 18.90 0.44
CA ASP A 179 8.52 20.16 0.28
C ASP A 179 7.32 20.23 1.23
N PHE A 180 6.56 19.14 1.35
CA PHE A 180 5.44 19.03 2.28
C PHE A 180 5.88 19.18 3.74
N LEU A 181 6.97 18.50 4.15
CA LEU A 181 7.48 18.56 5.51
C LEU A 181 7.98 19.96 5.89
N LYS A 182 8.60 20.68 4.95
CA LYS A 182 9.07 22.06 5.17
C LYS A 182 7.93 23.07 5.22
N ASN A 183 6.97 22.95 4.30
CA ASN A 183 6.00 24.02 4.03
C ASN A 183 4.60 23.74 4.61
N GLY A 184 4.35 22.52 5.12
CA GLY A 184 3.07 22.09 5.70
C GLY A 184 1.89 22.14 4.73
N LYS A 185 2.16 22.31 3.42
CA LYS A 185 1.15 22.43 2.37
C LYS A 185 1.58 21.59 1.19
N THR A 186 0.65 20.79 0.68
CA THR A 186 0.76 20.25 -0.68
C THR A 186 0.73 21.44 -1.64
N GLN A 187 1.87 21.78 -2.25
CA GLN A 187 1.84 22.69 -3.40
C GLN A 187 1.01 22.00 -4.48
N THR A 188 -0.25 22.41 -4.60
CA THR A 188 -1.15 22.07 -5.69
C THR A 188 -0.65 22.79 -6.94
N ASN A 189 0.52 22.37 -7.42
CA ASN A 189 0.94 22.68 -8.77
C ASN A 189 -0.09 22.04 -9.69
N LYS A 190 -0.97 22.88 -10.23
CA LYS A 190 -2.03 22.60 -11.21
C LYS A 190 -1.88 21.22 -11.84
N THR A 191 -2.58 20.25 -11.28
CA THR A 191 -2.94 19.02 -11.98
C THR A 191 -3.61 19.44 -13.29
N PRO A 192 -3.20 18.91 -14.46
CA PRO A 192 -3.92 19.14 -15.69
C PRO A 192 -5.36 18.70 -15.47
N GLU A 193 -6.27 19.65 -15.65
CA GLU A 193 -7.70 19.53 -15.43
C GLU A 193 -8.24 18.35 -16.24
N THR A 194 -8.26 17.16 -15.64
CA THR A 194 -8.99 16.01 -16.15
C THR A 194 -10.46 16.40 -16.08
N LYS A 195 -11.00 16.72 -17.25
CA LYS A 195 -12.42 16.96 -17.50
C LYS A 195 -13.28 16.10 -16.57
N LYS A 196 -13.98 16.75 -15.65
CA LYS A 196 -15.19 16.19 -15.03
C LYS A 196 -16.20 15.94 -16.14
N THR A 197 -16.17 14.75 -16.71
CA THR A 197 -17.23 14.28 -17.60
C THR A 197 -18.32 13.73 -16.70
N VAL A 198 -19.30 14.58 -16.42
CA VAL A 198 -20.55 14.21 -15.76
C VAL A 198 -21.30 13.24 -16.67
N SER A 199 -21.36 11.96 -16.30
CA SER A 199 -22.40 11.03 -16.75
C SER A 199 -23.11 10.37 -15.55
N LEU A 200 -23.53 11.19 -14.59
CA LEU A 200 -24.12 10.74 -13.33
C LEU A 200 -25.61 10.29 -13.30
N PRO A 201 -26.39 10.18 -14.40
CA PRO A 201 -27.73 9.56 -14.27
C PRO A 201 -27.78 8.04 -14.46
N GLN A 202 -26.86 7.43 -15.22
CA GLN A 202 -27.03 6.02 -15.65
C GLN A 202 -26.44 5.00 -14.68
N GLU A 203 -25.32 5.31 -14.04
CA GLU A 203 -24.57 4.35 -13.22
C GLU A 203 -25.26 4.09 -11.87
N GLU A 204 -25.67 5.16 -11.17
CA GLU A 204 -26.46 5.04 -9.94
C GLU A 204 -27.81 4.34 -10.22
N ALA A 205 -28.41 4.59 -11.39
CA ALA A 205 -29.65 3.92 -11.80
C ALA A 205 -29.46 2.41 -11.97
N ILE A 206 -28.29 1.92 -12.41
CA ILE A 206 -28.01 0.48 -12.47
C ILE A 206 -27.95 -0.12 -11.06
N VAL A 207 -27.29 0.55 -10.12
CA VAL A 207 -27.22 0.09 -8.71
C VAL A 207 -28.62 0.09 -8.09
N GLN A 208 -29.40 1.15 -8.27
CA GLN A 208 -30.78 1.22 -7.79
C GLN A 208 -31.66 0.15 -8.41
N ASN A 209 -31.58 -0.04 -9.74
CA ASN A 209 -32.36 -1.04 -10.45
C ASN A 209 -32.00 -2.46 -10.00
N PHE A 210 -30.72 -2.77 -9.81
CA PHE A 210 -30.28 -4.07 -9.32
C PHE A 210 -30.92 -4.43 -7.98
N PHE A 211 -30.82 -3.56 -6.99
CA PHE A 211 -31.43 -3.80 -5.68
C PHE A 211 -32.98 -3.72 -5.73
N GLY A 212 -33.53 -2.86 -6.58
CA GLY A 212 -34.97 -2.79 -6.84
C GLY A 212 -35.53 -4.11 -7.37
N LEU A 213 -34.87 -4.75 -8.32
CA LEU A 213 -35.25 -6.06 -8.86
C LEU A 213 -35.20 -7.15 -7.79
N ILE A 214 -34.20 -7.13 -6.90
CA ILE A 214 -34.14 -8.06 -5.76
C ILE A 214 -35.34 -7.84 -4.83
N ASN A 215 -35.63 -6.58 -4.48
CA ASN A 215 -36.75 -6.22 -3.62
C ASN A 215 -38.11 -6.61 -4.23
N GLU A 216 -38.26 -6.46 -5.54
CA GLU A 216 -39.43 -6.87 -6.33
C GLU A 216 -39.50 -8.38 -6.61
N ARG A 217 -38.53 -9.17 -6.11
CA ARG A 217 -38.41 -10.61 -6.34
C ARG A 217 -38.20 -11.04 -7.79
N LYS A 218 -37.72 -10.13 -8.63
CA LYS A 218 -37.28 -10.36 -10.02
C LYS A 218 -35.81 -10.81 -10.04
N ILE A 219 -35.56 -11.94 -9.38
CA ILE A 219 -34.21 -12.44 -9.13
C ILE A 219 -33.45 -12.77 -10.43
N PRO A 220 -34.04 -13.44 -11.43
CA PRO A 220 -33.36 -13.68 -12.71
C PRO A 220 -32.91 -12.40 -13.41
N GLU A 221 -33.73 -11.35 -13.36
CA GLU A 221 -33.44 -10.05 -13.93
C GLU A 221 -32.30 -9.36 -13.17
N ALA A 222 -32.31 -9.40 -11.82
CA ALA A 222 -31.21 -8.88 -11.01
C ALA A 222 -29.89 -9.58 -11.35
N VAL A 223 -29.88 -10.91 -11.43
CA VAL A 223 -28.70 -11.71 -11.81
C VAL A 223 -28.24 -11.39 -13.24
N SER A 224 -29.14 -11.02 -14.14
CA SER A 224 -28.79 -10.61 -15.52
C SER A 224 -28.04 -9.27 -15.59
N LEU A 225 -28.14 -8.43 -14.55
CA LEU A 225 -27.37 -7.19 -14.43
C LEU A 225 -25.95 -7.41 -13.87
N MET A 226 -25.58 -8.65 -13.53
CA MET A 226 -24.26 -8.98 -13.02
C MET A 226 -23.28 -9.27 -14.17
N SER A 227 -22.01 -8.93 -13.98
CA SER A 227 -20.94 -9.10 -14.97
C SER A 227 -20.63 -10.59 -15.21
N LYS A 228 -20.04 -10.90 -16.36
CA LYS A 228 -19.59 -12.27 -16.67
C LYS A 228 -18.60 -12.79 -15.61
N ASN A 229 -17.82 -11.90 -14.98
CA ASN A 229 -16.93 -12.25 -13.89
C ASN A 229 -17.71 -12.74 -12.64
N MET A 230 -18.78 -12.04 -12.24
CA MET A 230 -19.60 -12.45 -11.09
C MET A 230 -20.43 -13.70 -11.34
N VAL A 231 -20.83 -13.95 -12.60
CA VAL A 231 -21.75 -15.02 -12.98
C VAL A 231 -21.17 -15.98 -14.01
N GLY A 232 -19.87 -16.27 -13.90
CA GLY A 232 -19.07 -16.96 -14.92
C GLY A 232 -19.56 -18.35 -15.35
N ASN A 233 -20.45 -18.99 -14.59
CA ASN A 233 -21.15 -20.21 -14.97
C ASN A 233 -22.52 -20.32 -14.29
N ASP A 234 -23.32 -21.30 -14.72
CA ASP A 234 -24.70 -21.46 -14.24
C ASP A 234 -24.79 -21.87 -12.77
N SER A 235 -23.78 -22.56 -12.24
CA SER A 235 -23.72 -22.88 -10.80
C SER A 235 -23.58 -21.61 -9.95
N ILE A 236 -22.71 -20.68 -10.36
CA ILE A 236 -22.53 -19.40 -9.67
C ILE A 236 -23.79 -18.51 -9.81
N LYS A 237 -24.42 -18.47 -11.00
CA LYS A 237 -25.71 -17.78 -11.19
C LYS A 237 -26.78 -18.31 -10.24
N GLN A 238 -26.89 -19.64 -10.14
CA GLN A 238 -27.87 -20.27 -9.26
C GLN A 238 -27.57 -19.96 -7.80
N ALA A 239 -26.30 -19.97 -7.38
CA ALA A 239 -25.91 -19.59 -6.03
C ALA A 239 -26.36 -18.16 -5.69
N TRP A 240 -26.10 -17.18 -6.56
CA TRP A 240 -26.62 -15.82 -6.38
C TRP A 240 -28.14 -15.77 -6.32
N GLY A 241 -28.82 -16.52 -7.21
CA GLY A 241 -30.27 -16.62 -7.21
C GLY A 241 -30.84 -17.11 -5.87
N VAL A 242 -30.23 -18.14 -5.28
CA VAL A 242 -30.61 -18.66 -3.95
C VAL A 242 -30.40 -17.60 -2.88
N GLN A 243 -29.25 -16.94 -2.86
CA GLN A 243 -28.94 -15.90 -1.87
C GLN A 243 -29.94 -14.74 -1.93
N PHE A 244 -30.22 -14.22 -3.12
CA PHE A 244 -31.14 -13.10 -3.28
C PHE A 244 -32.59 -13.48 -3.00
N ASN A 245 -32.97 -14.75 -3.20
CA ASN A 245 -34.31 -15.22 -2.87
C ASN A 245 -34.57 -15.25 -1.35
N ASP A 246 -33.52 -15.42 -0.54
CA ASP A 246 -33.61 -15.36 0.93
C ASP A 246 -33.71 -13.92 1.46
N ILE A 247 -33.47 -12.88 0.65
CA ILE A 247 -33.64 -11.47 1.05
C ILE A 247 -35.13 -11.12 1.05
N LYS A 248 -35.71 -10.83 2.22
CA LYS A 248 -37.12 -10.43 2.40
C LYS A 248 -37.44 -9.08 1.79
N SER A 249 -36.60 -8.10 2.08
CA SER A 249 -36.66 -6.76 1.51
C SER A 249 -35.26 -6.14 1.50
N ILE A 250 -35.03 -5.26 0.53
CA ILE A 250 -33.77 -4.52 0.37
C ILE A 250 -34.06 -3.15 -0.25
N ASN A 251 -33.71 -2.08 0.47
CA ASN A 251 -33.90 -0.71 0.03
C ASN A 251 -32.55 0.01 -0.02
N VAL A 252 -32.28 0.71 -1.11
CA VAL A 252 -31.12 1.60 -1.22
C VAL A 252 -31.43 2.90 -0.49
N GLN A 253 -30.68 3.18 0.58
CA GLN A 253 -30.83 4.39 1.39
C GLN A 253 -29.93 5.51 0.86
N LYS A 254 -28.70 5.18 0.45
CA LYS A 254 -27.71 6.14 -0.03
C LYS A 254 -26.70 5.49 -0.97
N ILE A 255 -26.31 6.22 -2.01
CA ILE A 255 -25.20 5.86 -2.92
C ILE A 255 -24.18 6.99 -2.85
N GLU A 256 -22.92 6.64 -2.64
CA GLU A 256 -21.79 7.57 -2.60
C GLU A 256 -20.68 7.04 -3.49
N GLN A 257 -19.97 7.94 -4.15
CA GLN A 257 -18.75 7.54 -4.86
C GLN A 257 -17.74 7.01 -3.85
N SER A 258 -17.14 5.86 -4.13
CA SER A 258 -16.07 5.28 -3.32
C SER A 258 -14.80 5.24 -4.14
N ILE A 259 -13.71 5.74 -3.56
CA ILE A 259 -12.38 5.76 -4.18
C ILE A 259 -12.44 6.37 -5.61
N PRO A 260 -12.90 7.63 -5.81
CA PRO A 260 -13.04 8.21 -7.16
C PRO A 260 -11.75 8.19 -8.00
N ASN A 261 -10.59 8.10 -7.35
CA ASN A 261 -9.29 8.05 -8.00
C ASN A 261 -8.96 6.66 -8.61
N SER A 262 -9.68 5.60 -8.23
CA SER A 262 -9.56 4.28 -8.89
C SER A 262 -10.49 4.14 -10.09
N TRP A 263 -11.35 5.13 -10.33
CA TRP A 263 -12.33 5.08 -11.40
C TRP A 263 -11.64 5.14 -12.77
N SER A 264 -12.13 4.32 -13.67
CA SER A 264 -11.77 4.33 -15.09
C SER A 264 -13.03 4.48 -15.93
N GLU A 265 -12.89 4.76 -17.23
CA GLU A 265 -14.03 4.83 -18.15
C GLU A 265 -14.94 3.58 -18.13
N ASN A 266 -14.41 2.44 -17.66
CA ASN A 266 -15.10 1.15 -17.67
C ASN A 266 -15.28 0.51 -16.30
N SER A 267 -14.82 1.12 -15.19
CA SER A 267 -15.03 0.56 -13.84
C SER A 267 -15.10 1.67 -12.80
N HIS A 268 -16.16 1.66 -11.98
CA HIS A 268 -16.41 2.59 -10.88
C HIS A 268 -16.81 1.82 -9.63
N ILE A 269 -16.47 2.35 -8.45
CA ILE A 269 -16.84 1.77 -7.16
C ILE A 269 -17.74 2.74 -6.39
N TYR A 270 -18.85 2.25 -5.87
CA TYR A 270 -19.78 3.00 -5.03
C TYR A 270 -19.86 2.40 -3.63
N LYS A 271 -19.93 3.26 -2.63
CA LYS A 271 -20.35 2.89 -1.28
C LYS A 271 -21.87 3.02 -1.22
N VAL A 272 -22.54 1.92 -0.92
CA VAL A 272 -24.00 1.84 -0.89
C VAL A 272 -24.47 1.46 0.49
N THR A 273 -25.32 2.31 1.06
CA THR A 273 -25.98 2.08 2.34
C THR A 273 -27.34 1.48 2.06
N LEU A 274 -27.58 0.28 2.60
CA LEU A 274 -28.77 -0.52 2.36
C LEU A 274 -29.54 -0.74 3.67
N GLU A 275 -30.85 -0.84 3.56
CA GLU A 275 -31.70 -1.44 4.58
C GLU A 275 -32.15 -2.80 4.06
N VAL A 276 -31.66 -3.87 4.68
CA VAL A 276 -31.82 -5.26 4.25
C VAL A 276 -32.47 -6.08 5.35
N TYR A 277 -33.44 -6.90 4.99
CA TYR A 277 -34.02 -7.90 5.88
C TYR A 277 -33.91 -9.25 5.21
N VAL A 278 -33.25 -10.21 5.85
CA VAL A 278 -33.05 -11.56 5.32
C VAL A 278 -33.94 -12.55 6.04
N SER A 279 -34.32 -13.64 5.38
CA SER A 279 -35.08 -14.71 5.99
C SER A 279 -34.32 -15.37 7.13
N SER A 280 -35.02 -15.73 8.21
CA SER A 280 -34.45 -16.48 9.33
C SER A 280 -33.99 -17.88 8.93
N SER A 281 -34.53 -18.44 7.84
CA SER A 281 -34.04 -19.70 7.26
C SER A 281 -32.57 -19.60 6.83
N ALA A 282 -32.10 -18.42 6.43
CA ALA A 282 -30.73 -18.18 5.98
C ALA A 282 -29.70 -18.21 7.13
N ALA A 283 -30.15 -18.25 8.39
CA ALA A 283 -29.25 -18.41 9.54
C ALA A 283 -28.43 -19.72 9.48
N ASN A 284 -28.97 -20.74 8.82
CA ASN A 284 -28.34 -22.06 8.68
C ASN A 284 -27.60 -22.25 7.34
N ALA A 285 -27.50 -21.20 6.52
CA ALA A 285 -26.70 -21.25 5.30
C ALA A 285 -25.20 -21.44 5.62
N PRO A 286 -24.37 -21.92 4.68
CA PRO A 286 -22.93 -22.10 4.91
C PRO A 286 -22.22 -20.85 5.45
N ILE A 287 -22.70 -19.67 5.02
CA ILE A 287 -22.40 -18.38 5.64
C ILE A 287 -23.72 -17.86 6.22
N PRO A 288 -23.85 -17.67 7.54
CA PRO A 288 -25.08 -17.17 8.14
C PRO A 288 -25.55 -15.88 7.47
N TYR A 289 -26.82 -15.87 7.05
CA TYR A 289 -27.44 -14.77 6.31
C TYR A 289 -26.68 -14.35 5.04
N TYR A 290 -25.84 -15.23 4.49
CA TYR A 290 -24.96 -14.93 3.35
C TYR A 290 -24.11 -13.67 3.54
N GLY A 291 -23.76 -13.34 4.80
CA GLY A 291 -22.99 -12.14 5.13
C GLY A 291 -23.79 -10.84 5.12
N TRP A 292 -25.10 -10.88 4.90
CA TRP A 292 -25.99 -9.73 5.13
C TRP A 292 -26.17 -9.53 6.64
N GLY A 293 -25.42 -8.58 7.21
CA GLY A 293 -25.53 -8.14 8.60
C GLY A 293 -26.57 -7.03 8.81
N ASP A 294 -26.68 -6.59 10.07
CA ASP A 294 -27.70 -5.66 10.56
C ASP A 294 -27.70 -4.28 9.88
N ASN A 295 -28.84 -3.60 9.98
CA ASN A 295 -29.15 -2.33 9.31
C ASN A 295 -28.55 -1.12 10.04
N PRO A 296 -27.89 -0.19 9.32
CA PRO A 296 -27.69 -0.19 7.87
C PRO A 296 -26.60 -1.18 7.43
N ASN A 297 -26.87 -1.90 6.34
CA ASN A 297 -25.91 -2.77 5.70
C ASN A 297 -25.11 -1.98 4.66
N ILE A 298 -23.79 -1.88 4.84
CA ILE A 298 -22.91 -1.13 3.93
C ILE A 298 -22.24 -2.11 2.97
N ARG A 299 -22.24 -1.75 1.68
CA ARG A 299 -21.58 -2.50 0.60
C ARG A 299 -20.75 -1.59 -0.28
N TRP A 300 -19.64 -2.12 -0.78
CA TRP A 300 -18.87 -1.53 -1.85
C TRP A 300 -19.23 -2.26 -3.14
N ILE A 301 -19.86 -1.53 -4.04
CA ILE A 301 -20.41 -2.04 -5.29
C ILE A 301 -19.50 -1.57 -6.41
N GLU A 302 -18.73 -2.49 -6.97
CA GLU A 302 -18.03 -2.22 -8.22
C GLU A 302 -19.01 -2.44 -9.37
N ILE A 303 -19.08 -1.48 -10.29
CA ILE A 303 -19.73 -1.65 -11.58
C ILE A 303 -18.68 -1.62 -12.69
N VAL A 304 -18.88 -2.45 -13.71
CA VAL A 304 -18.00 -2.54 -14.88
C VAL A 304 -18.81 -2.38 -16.16
N LYS A 305 -18.20 -1.81 -17.19
CA LYS A 305 -18.80 -1.69 -18.52
C LYS A 305 -18.47 -2.92 -19.37
N GLU A 306 -19.47 -3.76 -19.63
CA GLU A 306 -19.35 -4.92 -20.54
C GLU A 306 -20.21 -4.69 -21.78
N ASP A 307 -19.62 -4.83 -22.96
CA ASP A 307 -20.34 -4.71 -24.24
C ASP A 307 -21.11 -3.36 -24.33
N GLY A 308 -20.55 -2.31 -23.73
CA GLY A 308 -21.12 -0.95 -23.68
C GLY A 308 -22.17 -0.72 -22.57
N ILE A 309 -22.49 -1.73 -21.76
CA ILE A 309 -23.53 -1.68 -20.72
C ILE A 309 -22.90 -1.83 -19.34
N TRP A 310 -23.29 -0.97 -18.40
CA TRP A 310 -22.86 -1.07 -16.99
C TRP A 310 -23.52 -2.25 -16.29
N LYS A 311 -22.72 -3.01 -15.54
CA LYS A 311 -23.13 -4.20 -14.80
C LYS A 311 -22.49 -4.25 -13.43
N ILE A 312 -23.13 -4.94 -12.48
CA ILE A 312 -22.59 -5.21 -11.15
C ILE A 312 -21.44 -6.20 -11.27
N ASN A 313 -20.23 -5.80 -10.88
CA ASN A 313 -19.02 -6.62 -10.95
C ASN A 313 -18.55 -7.17 -9.60
N ASN A 314 -18.92 -6.51 -8.50
CA ASN A 314 -18.58 -6.97 -7.17
C ASN A 314 -19.57 -6.44 -6.11
N LEU A 315 -19.74 -7.20 -5.03
CA LEU A 315 -20.54 -6.87 -3.84
C LEU A 315 -19.71 -7.13 -2.58
N ALA A 316 -18.88 -6.17 -2.18
CA ALA A 316 -17.95 -6.34 -1.07
C ALA A 316 -18.48 -5.76 0.25
N THR A 317 -18.03 -6.33 1.38
CA THR A 317 -18.31 -5.82 2.74
C THR A 317 -17.29 -4.80 3.23
N GLY A 318 -16.30 -4.47 2.38
CA GLY A 318 -15.24 -3.49 2.62
C GLY A 318 -14.76 -2.88 1.29
N PRO A 319 -14.03 -1.75 1.35
CA PRO A 319 -13.41 -1.15 0.17
C PRO A 319 -12.35 -2.05 -0.46
#